data_AF-A0A428TBF7-F1
#
_entry.id   AF-A0A428TBF7-F1
#
_cell.length_a   1.000
_cell.length_b   1.000
_cell.length_c   1.000
_cell.angle_alpha   90.00
_cell.angle_beta   90.00
_cell.angle_gamma   90.00
#
_symmetry.space_group_name_H-M   'P 1'
#
loop_
_entity.id
_entity.type
_entity.pdbx_description
1 polymer ?
#
loop_
_entity_poly.entity_id
_entity_poly.type
_entity_poly.pdbx_seq_one_letter_code
_entity_poly.pdbx_strand_id
1 'polypeptide(L)'
;MFGTTAADNLDYRFASMSHDLLWFLTATSLAQRSVIRPMSSTLGFLDIAVLLKPKVMLLEIGDENQARRVLQLYFAHSTAKNSKVEIWRDWPDLESSKELSPFMDVRISEGDTQRVPVKGDGLIRSILIQSLDEQQ
;
A
#
# COMPACT_ATOMS: atom_id res chain seq x y z
N MET A 1 -45.80 -19.22 -6.79
CA MET A 1 -45.91 -17.93 -7.50
C MET A 1 -45.59 -16.84 -6.48
N PHE A 2 -44.67 -15.94 -6.85
CA PHE A 2 -44.12 -14.76 -6.15
C PHE A 2 -45.14 -13.98 -5.29
N GLY A 3 -44.82 -13.27 -4.21
CA GLY A 3 -43.56 -12.72 -3.69
C GLY A 3 -43.85 -11.29 -3.20
N THR A 4 -43.41 -10.90 -2.00
CA THR A 4 -43.47 -9.49 -1.56
C THR A 4 -42.30 -9.16 -0.63
N THR A 5 -41.29 -8.53 -1.25
CA THR A 5 -40.39 -7.45 -0.80
C THR A 5 -39.93 -7.36 0.65
N ALA A 6 -38.64 -7.69 0.81
CA ALA A 6 -37.77 -7.35 1.94
C ALA A 6 -37.36 -5.86 1.89
N ALA A 7 -38.25 -4.94 2.27
CA ALA A 7 -37.93 -3.52 2.37
C ALA A 7 -37.82 -3.01 3.82
N ASP A 8 -38.33 -3.72 4.83
CA ASP A 8 -38.52 -3.13 6.16
C ASP A 8 -37.46 -3.51 7.21
N ASN A 9 -36.24 -3.88 6.79
CA ASN A 9 -35.22 -4.36 7.74
C ASN A 9 -33.81 -3.74 7.60
N LEU A 10 -33.69 -2.59 6.95
CA LEU A 10 -32.38 -1.94 6.72
C LEU A 10 -32.05 -0.76 7.64
N ASP A 11 -32.98 -0.27 8.46
CA ASP A 11 -32.79 1.00 9.18
C ASP A 11 -32.02 0.92 10.51
N TYR A 12 -31.66 -0.26 11.00
CA TYR A 12 -30.97 -0.39 12.30
C TYR A 12 -29.48 -0.76 12.25
N ARG A 13 -28.83 -0.75 11.07
CA ARG A 13 -27.42 -1.17 10.94
C ARG A 13 -26.39 -0.09 10.64
N PHE A 14 -26.78 1.18 10.49
CA PHE A 14 -25.84 2.25 10.08
C PHE A 14 -25.33 3.16 11.19
N ALA A 15 -25.72 2.97 12.46
CA ALA A 15 -25.29 3.84 13.54
C ALA A 15 -23.91 3.53 14.15
N SER A 16 -23.10 2.64 13.54
CA SER A 16 -21.78 2.25 14.07
C SER A 16 -20.79 1.87 12.96
N MET A 17 -20.58 2.75 11.98
CA MET A 17 -19.44 2.61 11.06
C MET A 17 -18.44 3.75 11.30
N SER A 18 -17.19 3.38 11.57
CA SER A 18 -16.05 4.29 11.64
C SER A 18 -15.99 5.15 10.37
N HIS A 19 -15.60 6.41 10.54
CA HIS A 19 -15.31 7.37 9.46
C HIS A 19 -14.41 6.77 8.34
N ASP A 20 -13.60 5.76 8.65
CA ASP A 20 -12.70 5.10 7.69
C ASP A 20 -13.43 4.28 6.62
N LEU A 21 -14.60 3.72 6.93
CA LEU A 21 -15.38 2.90 5.98
C LEU A 21 -16.18 3.75 4.99
N LEU A 22 -16.46 5.01 5.34
CA LEU A 22 -17.19 5.94 4.47
C LEU A 22 -16.32 6.39 3.27
N TRP A 23 -14.99 6.48 3.46
CA TRP A 23 -14.03 6.74 2.40
C TRP A 23 -13.86 5.56 1.44
N PHE A 24 -13.95 4.32 1.94
CA PHE A 24 -13.80 3.12 1.12
C PHE A 24 -14.96 2.91 0.14
N LEU A 25 -16.20 3.21 0.55
CA LEU A 25 -17.40 3.04 -0.29
C LEU A 25 -17.56 4.16 -1.33
N THR A 26 -17.11 5.38 -1.05
CA THR A 26 -17.08 6.45 -2.06
C THR A 26 -16.03 6.18 -3.15
N ALA A 27 -14.90 5.57 -2.80
CA ALA A 27 -13.84 5.24 -3.76
C ALA A 27 -14.24 4.11 -4.74
N THR A 28 -15.09 3.16 -4.33
CA THR A 28 -15.46 2.01 -5.18
C THR A 28 -16.58 2.31 -6.18
N SER A 29 -17.45 3.31 -5.92
CA SER A 29 -18.56 3.63 -6.82
C SER A 29 -18.19 4.50 -8.03
N LEU A 30 -17.00 5.13 -8.05
CA LEU A 30 -16.60 6.06 -9.11
C LEU A 30 -15.76 5.43 -10.23
N ALA A 31 -15.44 4.13 -10.14
CA ALA A 31 -14.61 3.44 -11.14
C ALA A 31 -15.35 3.04 -12.43
N GLN A 32 -16.57 3.53 -12.66
CA GLN A 32 -17.38 3.14 -13.81
C GLN A 32 -18.07 4.33 -14.48
N ARG A 33 -17.28 5.27 -15.01
CA ARG A 33 -17.63 6.08 -16.20
C ARG A 33 -16.45 6.94 -16.65
N SER A 34 -16.02 6.70 -17.88
CA SER A 34 -15.41 7.63 -18.85
C SER A 34 -14.43 8.72 -18.40
N VAL A 35 -13.21 8.65 -18.97
CA VAL A 35 -12.47 9.78 -19.57
C VAL A 35 -12.51 11.10 -18.81
N ILE A 36 -11.55 11.25 -17.91
CA ILE A 36 -10.73 12.43 -17.53
C ILE A 36 -10.19 12.05 -16.16
N ARG A 37 -8.89 11.75 -16.06
CA ARG A 37 -8.26 11.56 -14.75
C ARG A 37 -8.31 12.92 -14.04
N PRO A 38 -9.00 13.07 -12.91
CA PRO A 38 -8.90 14.31 -12.15
C PRO A 38 -7.43 14.45 -11.73
N MET A 39 -6.76 15.52 -12.15
CA MET A 39 -5.56 15.99 -11.46
C MET A 39 -6.01 16.33 -10.04
N SER A 40 -5.85 15.36 -9.14
CA SER A 40 -5.98 15.56 -7.71
C SER A 40 -5.05 16.70 -7.33
N SER A 41 -5.59 17.74 -6.69
CA SER A 41 -4.90 18.99 -6.34
C SER A 41 -3.78 18.83 -5.31
N THR A 42 -3.44 17.59 -4.95
CA THR A 42 -2.26 17.24 -4.17
C THR A 42 -1.63 16.02 -4.83
N LEU A 43 -0.57 16.24 -5.62
CA LEU A 43 0.26 15.14 -6.14
C LEU A 43 0.76 14.33 -4.95
N GLY A 44 0.38 13.05 -4.87
CA GLY A 44 0.97 12.13 -3.91
C GLY A 44 2.44 11.90 -4.24
N PHE A 45 3.24 11.54 -3.23
CA PHE A 45 4.67 11.29 -3.44
C PHE A 45 4.96 10.27 -4.57
N LEU A 46 4.13 9.23 -4.68
CA LEU A 46 4.26 8.22 -5.73
C LEU A 46 3.84 8.74 -7.13
N ASP A 47 2.95 9.73 -7.20
CA ASP A 47 2.61 10.40 -8.46
C ASP A 47 3.78 11.23 -8.97
N ILE A 48 4.49 11.92 -8.06
CA ILE A 48 5.73 12.64 -8.39
C ILE A 48 6.79 11.67 -8.90
N ALA A 49 6.90 10.48 -8.32
CA ALA A 49 7.83 9.45 -8.79
C ALA A 49 7.52 8.98 -10.23
N VAL A 50 6.25 8.92 -10.62
CA VAL A 50 5.88 8.60 -12.02
C VAL A 50 6.33 9.69 -12.99
N LEU A 51 6.26 10.95 -12.58
CA LEU A 51 6.70 12.08 -13.39
C LEU A 51 8.23 12.14 -13.51
N LEU A 52 8.93 12.01 -12.39
CA LEU A 52 10.39 12.13 -12.34
C LEU A 52 11.12 10.88 -12.83
N LYS A 53 10.47 9.72 -12.80
CA LYS A 53 11.04 8.41 -13.15
C LYS A 53 12.40 8.17 -12.48
N PRO A 54 12.51 8.31 -11.15
CA PRO A 54 13.78 8.11 -10.48
C PRO A 54 14.22 6.64 -10.65
N LYS A 55 15.53 6.45 -10.88
CA LYS A 55 16.10 5.09 -10.91
C LYS A 55 16.04 4.42 -9.54
N VAL A 56 16.17 5.22 -8.48
CA VAL A 56 16.17 4.75 -7.09
C VAL A 56 15.42 5.77 -6.22
N MET A 57 14.57 5.29 -5.30
CA MET A 57 14.00 6.05 -4.20
C MET A 57 14.27 5.33 -2.89
N LEU A 58 14.65 6.10 -1.88
CA LEU A 58 14.79 5.64 -0.50
C LEU A 58 13.80 6.43 0.36
N LEU A 59 12.91 5.71 1.04
CA LEU A 59 11.89 6.31 1.90
C LEU A 59 12.22 6.00 3.35
N GLU A 60 12.47 7.03 4.15
CA GLU A 60 12.60 6.88 5.59
C GLU A 60 11.23 6.59 6.22
N ILE A 61 11.22 5.66 7.17
CA ILE A 61 10.05 5.23 7.92
C ILE A 61 10.42 5.09 9.39
N GLY A 62 9.49 5.46 10.25
CA GLY A 62 9.64 5.43 11.70
C GLY A 62 9.47 4.04 12.31
N ASP A 63 8.61 3.19 11.73
CA ASP A 63 8.37 1.84 12.25
C ASP A 63 7.82 0.85 11.19
N GLU A 64 7.65 -0.41 11.60
CA GLU A 64 7.13 -1.51 10.78
C GLU A 64 5.68 -1.28 10.31
N ASN A 65 4.82 -0.68 11.14
CA ASN A 65 3.42 -0.43 10.78
C ASN A 65 3.33 0.62 9.67
N GLN A 66 4.16 1.67 9.77
CA GLN A 66 4.31 2.65 8.71
C GLN A 66 4.84 1.98 7.43
N ALA A 67 5.82 1.07 7.54
CA ALA A 67 6.35 0.32 6.42
C ALA A 67 5.23 -0.44 5.67
N ARG A 68 4.41 -1.18 6.42
CA ARG A 68 3.27 -1.95 5.89
C ARG A 68 2.28 -1.04 5.15
N ARG A 69 1.91 0.09 5.76
CA ARG A 69 0.98 1.05 5.14
C ARG A 69 1.54 1.64 3.85
N VAL A 70 2.82 2.04 3.84
CA VAL A 70 3.48 2.57 2.64
C VAL A 70 3.51 1.52 1.53
N LEU A 71 3.85 0.27 1.87
CA LEU A 71 3.92 -0.82 0.89
C LEU A 71 2.55 -1.19 0.34
N GLN A 72 1.49 -1.18 1.16
CA GLN A 72 0.12 -1.36 0.68
C GLN A 72 -0.27 -0.32 -0.37
N LEU A 73 0.05 0.96 -0.12
CA LEU A 73 -0.20 2.04 -1.08
C LEU A 73 0.68 1.90 -2.33
N TYR A 74 1.95 1.52 -2.17
CA TYR A 74 2.87 1.28 -3.27
C TYR A 74 2.36 0.16 -4.19
N PHE A 75 1.94 -0.98 -3.64
CA PHE A 75 1.46 -2.11 -4.44
C PHE A 75 0.14 -1.84 -5.15
N ALA A 76 -0.70 -0.94 -4.62
CA ALA A 76 -1.88 -0.45 -5.31
C ALA A 76 -1.56 0.54 -6.46
N HIS A 77 -0.32 1.04 -6.52
CA HIS A 77 0.10 2.06 -7.47
C HIS A 77 0.75 1.48 -8.74
N SER A 78 0.62 2.17 -9.87
CA SER A 78 1.17 1.70 -11.15
C SER A 78 2.69 1.56 -11.17
N THR A 79 3.40 2.32 -10.30
CA THR A 79 4.86 2.26 -10.17
C THR A 79 5.37 0.86 -9.80
N ALA A 80 4.61 0.12 -9.00
CA ALA A 80 5.04 -1.20 -8.51
C ALA A 80 5.25 -2.23 -9.62
N LYS A 81 4.63 -2.05 -10.80
CA LYS A 81 4.76 -2.97 -11.93
C LYS A 81 6.15 -2.97 -12.55
N ASN A 82 6.86 -1.84 -12.49
CA ASN A 82 8.14 -1.62 -13.15
C ASN A 82 9.25 -1.30 -12.15
N SER A 83 9.11 -1.76 -10.91
CA SER A 83 10.13 -1.53 -9.89
C SER A 83 10.24 -2.68 -8.90
N LYS A 84 11.44 -2.83 -8.33
CA LYS A 84 11.71 -3.72 -7.19
C LYS A 84 11.61 -2.93 -5.91
N VAL A 85 11.18 -3.61 -4.84
CA VAL A 85 11.09 -3.01 -3.51
C VAL A 85 11.76 -3.89 -2.47
N GLU A 86 12.49 -3.26 -1.55
CA GLU A 86 13.14 -3.91 -0.41
C GLU A 86 12.90 -3.09 0.85
N ILE A 87 12.89 -3.76 2.01
CA ILE A 87 12.85 -3.13 3.33
C ILE A 87 14.24 -3.23 3.94
N TRP A 88 14.70 -2.14 4.53
CA TRP A 88 16.02 -2.05 5.12
C TRP A 88 15.90 -1.73 6.60
N ARG A 89 16.55 -2.56 7.40
CA ARG A 89 16.74 -2.39 8.84
C ARG A 89 18.06 -1.67 9.11
N ASP A 90 18.17 -1.02 10.26
CA ASP A 90 19.47 -0.54 10.73
C ASP A 90 20.43 -1.71 11.05
N TRP A 91 21.70 -1.36 11.17
CA TRP A 91 22.72 -2.27 11.67
C TRP A 91 22.60 -2.32 13.19
N PRO A 92 22.38 -3.49 13.80
CA PRO A 92 22.21 -3.56 15.24
C PRO A 92 23.56 -3.40 15.95
N ASP A 93 23.56 -2.70 17.08
CA ASP A 93 24.74 -2.54 17.96
C ASP A 93 25.03 -3.82 18.78
N LEU A 94 24.08 -4.76 18.82
CA LEU A 94 24.15 -6.03 19.55
C LEU A 94 23.89 -7.20 18.58
N GLU A 95 24.34 -8.41 18.94
CA GLU A 95 24.08 -9.60 18.12
C GLU A 95 22.60 -9.72 17.78
N SER A 96 22.33 -9.98 16.50
CA SER A 96 20.99 -10.10 15.97
C SER A 96 20.18 -11.09 16.79
N SER A 97 18.94 -10.71 17.14
CA SER A 97 18.02 -11.68 17.74
C SER A 97 17.79 -12.78 16.70
N LYS A 98 18.27 -13.99 16.99
CA LYS A 98 17.96 -15.17 16.17
C LYS A 98 16.44 -15.24 15.99
N GLU A 99 16.01 -15.39 14.74
CA GLU A 99 14.61 -15.46 14.24
C GLU A 99 13.96 -14.16 13.72
N LEU A 100 14.72 -13.22 13.16
CA LEU A 100 14.10 -12.22 12.29
C LEU A 100 13.77 -12.82 10.91
N SER A 101 12.50 -12.71 10.50
CA SER A 101 12.09 -13.13 9.15
C SER A 101 12.86 -12.33 8.08
N PRO A 102 13.39 -13.00 7.03
CA PRO A 102 14.05 -12.34 5.90
C PRO A 102 13.04 -11.68 4.95
N PHE A 103 11.74 -11.79 5.23
CA PHE A 103 10.68 -11.19 4.45
C PHE A 103 9.59 -10.56 5.32
N MET A 104 8.90 -9.57 4.77
CA MET A 104 7.66 -9.03 5.30
C MET A 104 6.51 -9.31 4.35
N ASP A 105 5.48 -9.97 4.86
CA ASP A 105 4.25 -10.24 4.13
C ASP A 105 3.30 -9.02 4.24
N VAL A 106 2.90 -8.46 3.10
CA VAL A 106 2.05 -7.27 2.97
C VAL A 106 0.76 -7.66 2.27
N ARG A 107 -0.36 -7.52 2.97
CA ARG A 107 -1.69 -7.81 2.42
C ARG A 107 -2.15 -6.68 1.50
N ILE A 108 -2.41 -6.97 0.23
CA ILE A 108 -2.84 -6.00 -0.78
C ILE A 108 -4.37 -6.00 -0.92
N SER A 109 -4.96 -7.19 -0.95
CA SER A 109 -6.42 -7.37 -1.01
C SER A 109 -6.84 -8.66 -0.29
N GLU A 110 -8.11 -9.05 -0.35
CA GLU A 110 -8.52 -10.33 0.22
C GLU A 110 -7.89 -11.49 -0.54
N GLY A 111 -7.02 -12.25 0.15
CA GLY A 111 -6.32 -13.40 -0.42
C GLY A 111 -5.02 -13.07 -1.18
N ASP A 112 -4.72 -11.79 -1.41
CA ASP A 112 -3.48 -11.36 -2.08
C ASP A 112 -2.48 -10.78 -1.07
N THR A 113 -1.31 -11.40 -1.00
CA THR A 113 -0.22 -11.03 -0.10
C THR A 113 1.07 -10.98 -0.90
N GLN A 114 1.77 -9.85 -0.81
CA GLN A 114 3.11 -9.73 -1.36
C GLN A 114 4.19 -9.86 -0.33
N ARG A 115 5.23 -10.60 -0.71
CA ARG A 115 6.38 -10.88 0.13
C ARG A 115 7.53 -9.96 -0.25
N VAL A 116 7.88 -9.05 0.64
CA VAL A 116 8.94 -8.06 0.42
C VAL A 116 10.22 -8.50 1.13
N PRO A 117 11.37 -8.56 0.44
CA PRO A 117 12.65 -8.91 1.08
C PRO A 117 13.04 -7.85 2.11
N VAL A 118 13.57 -8.31 3.23
CA VAL A 118 14.10 -7.49 4.31
C VAL A 118 15.62 -7.65 4.38
N LYS A 119 16.35 -6.54 4.47
CA LYS A 119 17.80 -6.45 4.59
C LYS A 119 18.16 -5.90 5.97
N GLY A 120 19.25 -6.42 6.54
CA GLY A 120 19.74 -6.03 7.87
C GLY A 120 19.03 -6.74 9.02
N ASP A 121 19.51 -6.47 10.22
CA ASP A 121 19.23 -7.27 11.41
C ASP A 121 18.69 -6.46 12.59
N GLY A 122 18.49 -5.15 12.44
CA GLY A 122 17.92 -4.26 13.46
C GLY A 122 16.47 -3.85 13.22
N LEU A 123 16.12 -2.62 13.58
CA LEU A 123 14.80 -2.02 13.40
C LEU A 123 14.60 -1.57 11.96
N ILE A 124 13.37 -1.70 11.45
CA ILE A 124 13.00 -1.20 10.13
C ILE A 124 13.16 0.32 10.08
N ARG A 125 13.89 0.84 9.08
CA ARG A 125 14.20 2.27 8.92
C ARG A 125 13.86 2.83 7.55
N SER A 126 13.90 2.00 6.51
CA SER A 126 13.70 2.50 5.17
C SER A 126 13.11 1.48 4.20
N ILE A 127 12.48 1.99 3.16
CA ILE A 127 12.04 1.24 1.99
C ILE A 127 12.86 1.71 0.79
N LEU A 128 13.51 0.78 0.10
CA LEU A 128 14.22 1.02 -1.14
C LEU A 128 13.33 0.60 -2.31
N ILE A 129 13.08 1.51 -3.25
CA ILE A 129 12.39 1.24 -4.51
C ILE A 129 13.38 1.49 -5.65
N GLN A 130 13.55 0.52 -6.53
CA GLN A 130 14.45 0.60 -7.68
C GLN A 130 13.67 0.37 -8.97
N SER A 131 13.78 1.30 -9.91
CA SER A 131 13.19 1.11 -11.24
C SER A 131 13.84 -0.10 -11.93
N LEU A 132 13.01 -0.86 -12.64
CA LEU A 132 13.43 -1.95 -13.50
C LEU A 132 13.68 -1.49 -14.94
N ASP A 133 13.43 -0.21 -15.24
CA ASP A 133 13.76 0.36 -16.54
C ASP A 133 15.26 0.17 -16.81
N GLU A 134 15.56 -0.45 -17.95
CA GLU A 134 16.87 -0.99 -18.31
C GLU A 134 18.00 0.01 -18.03
N GLN A 135 19.06 -0.49 -17.40
CA GLN A 135 20.38 0.09 -17.56
C GLN A 135 20.79 -0.07 -19.03
N GLN A 136 20.37 0.86 -19.87
CA GLN A 136 20.97 1.09 -21.19
C GLN A 136 22.33 1.75 -21.02
#